data_AF-A0ABD2LIE7-F1
#
_entry.id   AF-A0ABD2LIE7-F1
#
_cell.length_a   1.000
_cell.length_b   1.000
_cell.length_c   1.000
_cell.angle_alpha   90.00
_cell.angle_beta   90.00
_cell.angle_gamma   90.00
#
_symmetry.space_group_name_H-M   'P 1'
#
loop_
_entity.id
_entity.type
_entity.pdbx_description
1 polymer ?
#
loop_
_entity_poly.entity_id
_entity_poly.type
_entity_poly.pdbx_seq_one_letter_code
_entity_poly.pdbx_strand_id
1 'polypeptide(L)'
;MFLDSATMAFTELVLPFRKLPESEYVILRALCLFSPVPRLTENGRETVERARDRYLNCLSELLRRSERGDGESALGRMSRLMMFLATVEQVAEMDDNAFAMLNVFNLAGMRGMLTYDMHIKAMD
;
A
#
# COMPACT_ATOMS: atom_id res chain seq x y z
N MET A 1 -5.76 10.01 -16.76
CA MET A 1 -4.76 9.71 -15.71
C MET A 1 -5.37 9.73 -14.31
N PHE A 2 -5.74 10.89 -13.73
CA PHE A 2 -6.42 10.92 -12.40
C PHE A 2 -7.74 10.14 -12.35
N LEU A 3 -8.53 10.19 -13.43
CA LEU A 3 -9.76 9.41 -13.49
C LEU A 3 -9.48 7.90 -13.57
N ASP A 4 -8.34 7.51 -14.15
CA ASP A 4 -7.96 6.11 -14.32
C ASP A 4 -7.44 5.54 -13.01
N SER A 5 -6.56 6.27 -12.30
CA SER A 5 -6.08 5.87 -10.96
C SER A 5 -7.21 5.84 -9.93
N ALA A 6 -8.11 6.85 -9.93
CA ALA A 6 -9.27 6.85 -9.05
C ALA A 6 -10.25 5.72 -9.35
N THR A 7 -10.47 5.40 -10.63
CA THR A 7 -11.32 4.27 -11.02
C THR A 7 -10.70 2.95 -10.57
N MET A 8 -9.42 2.75 -10.85
CA MET A 8 -8.68 1.55 -10.43
C MET A 8 -8.63 1.39 -8.90
N ALA A 9 -8.36 2.47 -8.17
CA ALA A 9 -8.41 2.46 -6.70
C ALA A 9 -9.79 2.07 -6.20
N PHE A 10 -10.86 2.61 -6.80
CA PHE A 10 -12.21 2.30 -6.38
C PHE A 10 -12.59 0.84 -6.67
N THR A 11 -12.34 0.34 -7.88
CA THR A 11 -12.75 -1.01 -8.29
C THR A 11 -11.89 -2.10 -7.69
N GLU A 12 -10.56 -1.90 -7.67
CA GLU A 12 -9.60 -2.95 -7.29
C GLU A 12 -9.21 -2.92 -5.81
N LEU A 13 -9.39 -1.79 -5.11
CA LEU A 13 -9.03 -1.66 -3.69
C LEU A 13 -10.25 -1.39 -2.81
N VAL A 14 -11.00 -0.32 -3.06
CA VAL A 14 -12.10 0.11 -2.14
C VAL A 14 -13.21 -0.94 -2.07
N LEU A 15 -13.70 -1.42 -3.21
CA LEU A 15 -14.78 -2.41 -3.23
C LEU A 15 -14.35 -3.76 -2.61
N PRO A 16 -13.14 -4.30 -2.89
CA PRO A 16 -12.66 -5.50 -2.23
C PRO A 16 -12.36 -5.31 -0.74
N PHE A 17 -11.72 -4.21 -0.33
CA PHE A 17 -11.41 -3.93 1.08
C PHE A 17 -12.64 -3.80 1.95
N ARG A 18 -13.75 -3.31 1.41
CA ARG A 18 -15.04 -3.27 2.13
C ARG A 18 -15.53 -4.66 2.57
N LYS A 19 -15.09 -5.72 1.90
CA LYS A 19 -15.43 -7.11 2.21
C LYS A 19 -14.39 -7.80 3.10
N LEU A 20 -13.24 -7.16 3.35
CA LEU A 20 -12.20 -7.74 4.19
C LEU A 20 -12.56 -7.61 5.68
N PRO A 21 -12.20 -8.60 6.51
CA PRO A 21 -12.20 -8.44 7.95
C PRO A 21 -11.30 -7.27 8.34
N GLU A 22 -11.75 -6.47 9.31
CA GLU A 22 -10.99 -5.31 9.81
C GLU A 22 -9.56 -5.69 10.24
N SER A 23 -9.41 -6.86 10.89
CA SER A 23 -8.12 -7.39 11.31
C SER A 23 -7.14 -7.62 10.15
N GLU A 24 -7.61 -8.08 9.00
CA GLU A 24 -6.75 -8.27 7.81
C GLU A 24 -6.39 -6.93 7.19
N TYR A 25 -7.37 -6.01 7.10
CA TYR A 25 -7.16 -4.68 6.57
C TYR A 25 -6.13 -3.88 7.38
N VAL A 26 -6.19 -3.93 8.71
CA VAL A 26 -5.22 -3.25 9.59
C VAL A 26 -3.81 -3.80 9.39
N ILE A 27 -3.66 -5.13 9.23
CA ILE A 27 -2.34 -5.72 8.97
C ILE A 27 -1.82 -5.32 7.58
N LEU A 28 -2.68 -5.30 6.55
CA LEU A 28 -2.30 -4.80 5.22
C LEU A 28 -1.79 -3.37 5.28
N ARG A 29 -2.45 -2.48 6.03
CA ARG A 29 -1.96 -1.10 6.22
C ARG A 29 -0.59 -1.04 6.88
N ALA A 30 -0.35 -1.88 7.88
CA ALA A 30 0.97 -1.98 8.51
C ALA A 30 2.03 -2.47 7.52
N LEU A 31 1.69 -3.45 6.67
CA LEU A 31 2.60 -3.94 5.63
C LEU A 31 2.91 -2.87 4.57
N CYS A 32 1.95 -2.02 4.19
CA CYS A 32 2.22 -0.86 3.33
C CYS A 32 3.18 0.14 4.00
N LEU A 33 3.01 0.39 5.31
CA LEU A 33 3.87 1.31 6.05
C LEU A 33 5.31 0.80 6.15
N PHE A 34 5.48 -0.50 6.41
CA PHE A 34 6.79 -1.15 6.51
C PHE A 34 7.26 -1.70 5.16
N SER A 35 6.96 -1.00 4.07
CA SER A 35 7.55 -1.29 2.76
C SER A 35 9.02 -0.87 2.74
N PRO A 36 9.94 -1.68 2.19
CA PRO A 36 11.33 -1.29 2.05
C PRO A 36 11.44 -0.10 1.09
N VAL A 37 11.86 1.06 1.62
CA VAL A 37 12.12 2.26 0.82
C VAL A 37 13.61 2.44 0.58
N PRO A 38 14.02 3.00 -0.58
CA PRO A 38 15.41 3.36 -0.81
C PRO A 38 15.87 4.42 0.20
N ARG A 39 17.18 4.51 0.43
CA ARG A 39 17.84 5.52 1.30
C ARG A 39 17.63 5.34 2.81
N LEU A 40 17.08 4.21 3.27
CA LEU A 40 17.21 3.83 4.68
C LEU A 40 18.67 3.54 5.04
N THR A 41 19.07 3.91 6.26
CA THR A 41 20.30 3.38 6.87
C THR A 41 20.20 1.87 7.02
N GLU A 42 21.33 1.17 7.14
CA GLU A 42 21.32 -0.29 7.31
C GLU A 42 20.45 -0.72 8.49
N ASN A 43 20.63 -0.09 9.65
CA ASN A 43 19.81 -0.33 10.84
C ASN A 43 18.32 0.01 10.59
N GLY A 44 18.03 1.05 9.81
CA GLY A 44 16.67 1.39 9.40
C GLY A 44 16.03 0.30 8.53
N ARG A 45 16.77 -0.23 7.54
CA ARG A 45 16.33 -1.33 6.69
C ARG A 45 16.03 -2.57 7.52
N GLU A 46 16.97 -2.98 8.37
CA GLU A 46 16.77 -4.14 9.26
C GLU A 46 15.56 -3.97 10.18
N THR A 47 15.32 -2.76 10.69
CA THR A 47 14.17 -2.48 11.56
C THR A 47 12.85 -2.61 10.79
N VAL A 48 12.80 -2.09 9.56
CA VAL A 48 11.62 -2.19 8.69
C VAL A 48 11.36 -3.64 8.28
N GLU A 49 12.40 -4.38 7.88
CA GLU A 49 12.30 -5.81 7.52
C GLU A 49 11.80 -6.65 8.70
N ARG A 50 12.38 -6.47 9.90
CA ARG A 50 11.94 -7.18 11.12
C ARG A 50 10.49 -6.86 11.47
N ALA A 51 10.06 -5.61 11.31
CA ALA A 51 8.66 -5.23 11.53
C ALA A 51 7.73 -5.90 10.50
N ARG A 52 8.10 -5.86 9.22
CA ARG A 52 7.35 -6.48 8.12
C ARG A 52 7.19 -7.99 8.35
N ASP A 53 8.26 -8.70 8.69
CA ASP A 53 8.23 -10.13 8.99
C ASP A 53 7.29 -10.45 10.15
N ARG A 54 7.29 -9.61 11.19
CA ARG A 54 6.36 -9.76 12.32
C ARG A 54 4.90 -9.66 11.88
N TYR A 55 4.57 -8.70 11.03
CA TYR A 55 3.21 -8.54 10.52
C TYR A 55 2.81 -9.65 9.54
N LEU A 56 3.74 -10.14 8.70
CA LEU A 56 3.51 -11.29 7.83
C LEU A 56 3.23 -12.57 8.63
N ASN A 57 4.01 -12.81 9.69
CA ASN A 57 3.80 -13.92 10.61
C ASN A 57 2.45 -13.82 11.32
N CYS A 58 2.11 -12.62 11.81
CA CYS A 58 0.81 -12.36 12.44
C CYS A 58 -0.36 -12.60 11.47
N LEU A 59 -0.24 -12.17 10.22
CA LEU A 59 -1.23 -12.41 9.18
C LEU A 59 -1.39 -13.91 8.90
N SER A 60 -0.28 -14.63 8.73
CA SER A 60 -0.30 -16.08 8.48
C SER A 60 -1.02 -16.82 9.61
N GLU A 61 -0.75 -16.47 10.86
CA GLU A 61 -1.41 -17.07 12.02
C GLU A 61 -2.90 -16.71 12.10
N LEU A 62 -3.25 -15.45 11.84
CA LEU A 62 -4.64 -14.98 11.78
C LEU A 62 -5.44 -15.79 10.75
N LEU A 63 -4.89 -15.94 9.54
CA LEU A 63 -5.54 -16.67 8.44
C LEU A 63 -5.72 -18.16 8.77
N ARG A 64 -4.69 -18.82 9.31
CA ARG A 64 -4.77 -20.23 9.73
C ARG A 64 -5.81 -20.47 10.82
N ARG A 65 -6.02 -19.50 11.72
CA ARG A 65 -7.07 -19.59 12.75
C ARG A 65 -8.46 -19.43 12.14
N SER A 66 -8.60 -18.60 11.09
CA SER A 66 -9.86 -18.35 10.38
C SER A 66 -10.26 -19.45 9.38
N GLU A 67 -9.31 -20.25 8.88
CA GLU A 67 -9.56 -21.35 7.91
C GLU A 67 -10.63 -22.36 8.36
N ARG A 68 -10.84 -22.50 9.68
CA ARG A 68 -11.80 -23.45 10.24
C ARG A 68 -13.27 -23.09 9.95
N GLY A 69 -13.56 -21.92 9.39
CA GLY A 69 -14.94 -21.44 9.18
C GLY A 69 -15.36 -21.08 7.75
N ASP A 70 -14.42 -20.72 6.86
CA ASP A 70 -14.74 -19.95 5.62
C ASP A 70 -14.58 -20.70 4.29
N GLY A 71 -14.06 -21.93 4.27
CA GLY A 71 -13.89 -22.75 3.05
C GLY A 71 -12.78 -22.30 2.08
N GLU A 72 -12.29 -21.06 2.17
CA GLU A 72 -11.08 -20.59 1.48
C GLU A 72 -9.82 -20.94 2.30
N SER A 73 -8.77 -21.46 1.64
CA SER A 73 -7.52 -21.76 2.31
C SER A 73 -6.77 -20.48 2.73
N ALA A 74 -6.05 -20.54 3.84
CA ALA A 74 -5.18 -19.48 4.34
C ALA A 74 -4.13 -19.11 3.31
N LEU A 75 -3.64 -20.08 2.53
CA LEU A 75 -2.71 -19.80 1.45
C LEU A 75 -3.37 -18.98 0.33
N GLY A 76 -4.59 -19.34 -0.10
CA GLY A 76 -5.35 -18.58 -1.09
C GLY A 76 -5.64 -17.15 -0.62
N ARG A 77 -6.09 -17.00 0.64
CA ARG A 77 -6.29 -15.69 1.27
C ARG A 77 -5.00 -14.89 1.33
N MET A 78 -3.90 -15.50 1.76
CA MET A 78 -2.59 -14.85 1.83
C MET A 78 -2.16 -14.34 0.46
N SER A 79 -2.24 -15.17 -0.58
CA SER A 79 -1.92 -14.77 -1.95
C SER A 79 -2.77 -13.59 -2.42
N ARG A 80 -4.09 -13.63 -2.17
CA ARG A 80 -4.99 -12.52 -2.50
C ARG A 80 -4.61 -11.23 -1.77
N LEU A 81 -4.32 -11.31 -0.47
CA LEU A 81 -3.90 -10.16 0.32
C LEU A 81 -2.57 -9.58 -0.15
N MET A 82 -1.61 -10.42 -0.55
CA MET A 82 -0.35 -9.95 -1.13
C MET A 82 -0.55 -9.28 -2.50
N MET A 83 -1.49 -9.76 -3.32
CA MET A 83 -1.84 -9.10 -4.59
C MET A 83 -2.38 -7.69 -4.37
N PHE A 84 -3.17 -7.46 -3.31
CA PHE A 84 -3.64 -6.11 -2.98
C PHE A 84 -2.48 -5.14 -2.68
N LEU A 85 -1.39 -5.60 -2.05
CA LEU A 85 -0.23 -4.74 -1.80
C LEU A 85 0.40 -4.26 -3.12
N ALA A 86 0.52 -5.15 -4.11
CA ALA A 86 1.03 -4.79 -5.43
C ALA A 86 0.09 -3.80 -6.15
N THR A 87 -1.23 -4.00 -6.05
CA THR A 87 -2.22 -3.07 -6.62
C THR A 87 -2.17 -1.71 -5.94
N VAL A 88 -1.98 -1.64 -4.62
CA VAL A 88 -1.80 -0.38 -3.89
C VAL A 88 -0.57 0.38 -4.39
N GLU A 89 0.55 -0.32 -4.58
CA GLU A 89 1.79 0.28 -5.11
C GLU A 89 1.58 0.83 -6.53
N GLN A 90 0.93 0.07 -7.41
CA GLN A 90 0.62 0.52 -8.76
C GLN A 90 -0.28 1.77 -8.78
N VAL A 91 -1.33 1.80 -7.95
CA VAL A 91 -2.21 2.98 -7.84
C VAL A 91 -1.44 4.19 -7.30
N ALA A 92 -0.59 3.98 -6.29
CA ALA A 92 0.24 5.03 -5.72
C ALA A 92 1.20 5.63 -6.76
N GLU A 93 1.88 4.79 -7.56
CA GLU A 93 2.74 5.27 -8.65
C GLU A 93 1.97 6.06 -9.71
N MET A 94 0.77 5.62 -10.08
CA MET A 94 -0.07 6.35 -11.04
C MET A 94 -0.47 7.73 -10.51
N ASP A 95 -0.82 7.80 -9.22
CA ASP A 95 -1.17 9.06 -8.56
C ASP A 95 0.06 9.97 -8.42
N ASP A 96 1.20 9.47 -7.95
CA ASP A 96 2.44 10.25 -7.80
C ASP A 96 2.88 10.88 -9.12
N ASN A 97 2.83 10.12 -10.22
CA ASN A 97 3.12 10.65 -11.55
C ASN A 97 2.15 11.78 -11.96
N ALA A 98 0.88 11.65 -11.60
CA ALA A 98 -0.12 12.65 -11.88
C ALA A 98 0.08 13.93 -11.03
N PHE A 99 0.40 13.78 -9.75
CA PHE A 99 0.71 14.87 -8.82
C PHE A 99 2.00 15.61 -9.22
N ALA A 100 3.05 14.88 -9.60
CA ALA A 100 4.29 15.47 -10.11
C ALA A 100 4.01 16.36 -11.33
N MET A 101 3.20 15.89 -12.28
CA MET A 101 2.79 16.67 -13.45
C MET A 101 2.03 17.95 -13.06
N LEU A 102 1.04 17.86 -12.16
CA LEU A 102 0.31 19.04 -11.70
C LEU A 102 1.23 20.06 -11.02
N ASN A 103 2.18 19.61 -10.20
CA ASN A 103 3.14 20.49 -9.53
C ASN A 103 4.09 21.18 -10.52
N VAL A 104 4.65 20.45 -11.48
CA VAL A 104 5.57 20.99 -12.50
C VAL A 104 4.90 22.10 -13.33
N PHE A 105 3.65 21.88 -13.76
CA PHE A 105 2.92 22.85 -14.56
C PHE A 105 2.15 23.87 -13.71
N ASN A 106 2.26 23.81 -12.37
CA ASN A 106 1.52 24.64 -11.42
C ASN A 106 0.01 24.65 -11.70
N LEU A 107 -0.53 23.50 -12.09
CA LEU A 107 -1.96 23.31 -12.31
C LEU A 107 -2.67 23.16 -10.95
N ALA A 108 -3.90 23.64 -10.86
CA ALA A 108 -4.74 23.59 -9.65
C ALA A 108 -4.16 24.30 -8.39
N GLY A 109 -3.16 25.17 -8.55
CA GLY A 109 -2.61 25.95 -7.43
C GLY A 109 -1.81 25.13 -6.41
N MET A 110 -1.30 23.95 -6.81
CA MET A 110 -0.64 22.99 -5.92
C MET A 110 0.82 23.34 -5.54
N ARG A 111 1.23 24.60 -5.65
CA ARG A 111 2.48 25.14 -5.08
C ARG A 111 2.49 25.20 -3.55
N GLY A 112 1.82 24.26 -2.89
CA GLY A 112 2.01 24.02 -1.46
C GLY A 112 3.42 23.47 -1.23
N MET A 113 4.07 23.92 -0.16
CA MET A 113 5.42 23.49 0.19
C MET A 113 5.48 21.97 0.43
N LEU A 114 4.43 21.40 1.03
CA LEU A 114 4.32 19.96 1.32
C LEU A 114 4.14 19.09 0.06
N THR A 115 3.28 19.48 -0.87
CA THR A 115 3.06 18.73 -2.13
C THR A 115 4.30 18.77 -3.02
N TYR A 116 4.99 19.91 -3.04
CA TYR A 116 6.28 20.03 -3.73
C TYR A 116 7.36 19.15 -3.06
N ASP A 117 7.51 19.21 -1.74
CA ASP A 117 8.51 18.42 -1.01
C ASP A 117 8.27 16.90 -1.15
N MET A 118 7.02 16.45 -1.14
CA MET A 118 6.67 15.02 -1.26
C MET A 118 6.81 14.49 -2.70
N HIS A 119 6.37 15.23 -3.71
CA HIS A 119 6.28 14.68 -5.09
C HIS A 119 7.41 15.14 -6.03
N ILE A 120 8.20 16.15 -5.65
CA ILE A 120 9.33 16.63 -6.46
C ILE A 120 10.66 16.41 -5.73
N LYS A 121 10.80 16.92 -4.51
CA LYS A 121 12.08 16.86 -3.77
C LYS A 121 12.45 15.46 -3.29
N ALA A 122 11.48 14.56 -3.12
CA ALA A 122 11.75 13.16 -2.79
C ALA A 122 12.39 12.37 -3.95
N MET A 123 12.35 12.89 -5.18
CA MET A 123 12.97 12.26 -6.36
C MET A 123 14.44 12.67 -6.60
N ASP A 124 14.90 13.77 -5.98
CA ASP A 124 16.31 14.23 -5.99
C ASP A 124 17.11 13.53 -4.87
#